data_AF-A0A6A4DU14-F1
#
_entry.id   AF-A0A6A4DU14-F1
#
_cell.length_a   1.000
_cell.length_b   1.000
_cell.length_c   1.000
_cell.angle_alpha   90.00
_cell.angle_beta   90.00
_cell.angle_gamma   90.00
#
_symmetry.space_group_name_H-M   'P 1'
#
loop_
_entity.id
_entity.type
_entity.pdbx_description
1 polymer ?
#
loop_
_entity_poly.entity_id
_entity_poly.type
_entity_poly.pdbx_seq_one_letter_code
_entity_poly.pdbx_strand_id
1 'polypeptide(L)'
;MVNLFCGIVGVAGPAFVVNIDAEKTVGHLRKAIKTDNEDIKCPPRNLKLFLAKKGDAWLTEADVMKGVSDTTGLKPLDNTGAPLHLYDLSKKKLKFQVTKQHRKVKTTPVHVLVQLPDQGQQGEKEALENAQGTGLTAIPAGEVIDIHASTTDNADIGAALLLSPVGHPLPRPTTQEEVQDLFRLLWQLHAEGLVHGDPRVPNVIVSEGKYLWIDLVEVMKASTALKQVDADILTRAILSLPHTGSLDPTLEKWIDNYGQSSTQENIDQLAEAVWTLGLPKSLAFFKL
;
A
#
# COMPACT_ATOMS: atom_id res chain seq x y z
N MET A 1 26.64 -15.15 8.12
CA MET A 1 26.82 -13.73 7.73
C MET A 1 27.29 -13.57 6.28
N VAL A 2 26.52 -12.85 5.49
CA VAL A 2 26.78 -12.43 4.11
C VAL A 2 26.61 -10.91 4.02
N ASN A 3 27.29 -10.28 3.08
CA ASN A 3 27.10 -8.86 2.76
C ASN A 3 26.26 -8.77 1.49
N LEU A 4 25.04 -8.26 1.61
CA LEU A 4 24.15 -8.02 0.50
C LEU A 4 24.29 -6.56 0.04
N PHE A 5 24.48 -6.35 -1.25
CA PHE A 5 24.44 -5.02 -1.85
C PHE A 5 23.01 -4.78 -2.31
N CYS A 6 22.42 -3.70 -1.83
CA CYS A 6 21.02 -3.37 -2.01
C CYS A 6 20.89 -2.05 -2.76
N GLY A 7 20.02 -1.98 -3.76
CA GLY A 7 19.64 -0.75 -4.45
C GLY A 7 18.17 -0.40 -4.18
N ILE A 8 17.80 0.87 -4.26
CA ILE A 8 16.40 1.31 -4.18
C ILE A 8 15.84 1.43 -5.61
N VAL A 9 14.67 0.86 -5.86
CA VAL A 9 13.97 0.97 -7.15
C VAL A 9 13.46 2.40 -7.32
N GLY A 10 13.57 2.96 -8.52
CA GLY A 10 13.12 4.32 -8.85
C GLY A 10 14.02 5.46 -8.35
N VAL A 11 14.99 5.17 -7.47
CA VAL A 11 15.93 6.18 -6.94
C VAL A 11 17.31 5.99 -7.57
N ALA A 12 17.78 7.01 -8.29
CA ALA A 12 19.15 7.05 -8.78
C ALA A 12 20.11 7.29 -7.60
N GLY A 13 20.87 6.26 -7.21
CA GLY A 13 21.73 6.36 -6.03
C GLY A 13 22.74 5.24 -5.89
N PRO A 14 23.69 5.35 -4.95
CA PRO A 14 24.63 4.28 -4.64
C PRO A 14 23.91 3.10 -3.98
N ALA A 15 24.37 1.88 -4.27
CA ALA A 15 23.94 0.72 -3.51
C ALA A 15 24.49 0.78 -2.07
N PHE A 16 23.70 0.29 -1.10
CA PHE A 16 24.08 0.19 0.30
C PHE A 16 24.29 -1.27 0.71
N VAL A 17 25.05 -1.50 1.77
CA VAL A 17 25.40 -2.86 2.23
C VAL A 17 24.57 -3.24 3.44
N VAL A 18 23.94 -4.41 3.38
CA VAL A 18 23.22 -5.02 4.51
C VAL A 18 23.95 -6.28 4.96
N ASN A 19 24.24 -6.37 6.26
CA ASN A 19 24.88 -7.55 6.83
C ASN A 19 23.86 -8.45 7.52
N ILE A 20 23.71 -9.68 7.02
CA ILE A 20 22.71 -10.63 7.52
C ILE A 20 23.22 -12.05 7.49
N ASP A 21 22.72 -12.92 8.36
CA ASP A 21 22.99 -14.35 8.25
C ASP A 21 22.15 -15.02 7.16
N ALA A 22 22.76 -15.86 6.32
CA ALA A 22 22.10 -16.43 5.13
C ALA A 22 21.03 -17.48 5.49
N GLU A 23 21.06 -18.00 6.72
CA GLU A 23 20.02 -18.86 7.28
C GLU A 23 18.81 -18.09 7.81
N LYS A 24 18.88 -16.75 7.88
CA LYS A 24 17.74 -15.92 8.24
C LYS A 24 16.74 -15.84 7.09
N THR A 25 15.55 -15.38 7.41
CA THR A 25 14.42 -15.33 6.48
C THR A 25 14.33 -13.99 5.74
N VAL A 26 13.52 -13.93 4.69
CA VAL A 26 13.17 -12.67 4.00
C VAL A 26 12.61 -11.62 4.96
N GLY A 27 11.82 -12.00 5.96
CA GLY A 27 11.32 -11.07 6.98
C GLY A 27 12.44 -10.41 7.80
N HIS A 28 13.49 -11.17 8.13
CA HIS A 28 14.67 -10.62 8.79
C HIS A 28 15.44 -9.68 7.87
N LEU A 29 15.52 -9.99 6.57
CA LEU A 29 16.16 -9.13 5.59
C LEU A 29 15.45 -7.78 5.46
N ARG A 30 14.11 -7.76 5.39
CA ARG A 30 13.33 -6.50 5.39
C ARG A 30 13.64 -5.64 6.62
N LYS A 31 13.75 -6.27 7.80
CA LYS A 31 14.09 -5.58 9.04
C LYS A 31 15.52 -5.01 9.00
N ALA A 32 16.49 -5.80 8.54
CA ALA A 32 17.87 -5.37 8.43
C ALA A 32 18.05 -4.22 7.43
N ILE A 33 17.38 -4.28 6.28
CA ILE A 33 17.35 -3.19 5.28
C ILE A 33 16.88 -1.88 5.90
N LYS A 34 15.77 -1.91 6.67
CA LYS A 34 15.28 -0.70 7.35
C LYS A 34 16.27 -0.20 8.42
N THR A 35 16.89 -1.10 9.17
CA THR A 35 17.85 -0.71 10.21
C THR A 35 19.11 -0.06 9.62
N ASP A 36 19.60 -0.59 8.49
CA ASP A 36 20.86 -0.15 7.87
C ASP A 36 20.68 1.06 6.93
N ASN A 37 19.45 1.49 6.67
CA ASN A 37 19.14 2.64 5.83
C ASN A 37 18.05 3.52 6.48
N GLU A 38 18.49 4.63 7.10
CA GLU A 38 17.62 5.55 7.83
C GLU A 38 16.61 6.29 6.95
N ASP A 39 16.85 6.38 5.64
CA ASP A 39 15.94 7.06 4.70
C ASP A 39 14.64 6.27 4.49
N ILE A 40 14.64 4.97 4.82
CA ILE A 40 13.48 4.09 4.73
C ILE A 40 12.54 4.31 5.93
N LYS A 41 11.55 5.18 5.76
CA LYS A 41 10.60 5.52 6.85
C LYS A 41 9.48 4.49 7.04
N CYS A 42 9.03 3.80 5.98
CA CYS A 42 7.89 2.88 6.04
C CYS A 42 8.17 1.63 6.90
N PRO A 43 7.12 0.92 7.39
CA PRO A 43 7.31 -0.36 8.08
C PRO A 43 8.05 -1.40 7.21
N PRO A 44 8.93 -2.25 7.77
CA PRO A 44 9.67 -3.25 7.00
C PRO A 44 8.78 -4.18 6.18
N ARG A 45 7.58 -4.51 6.70
CA ARG A 45 6.62 -5.38 6.03
C ARG A 45 6.11 -4.80 4.70
N ASN A 46 6.20 -3.48 4.51
CA ASN A 46 5.75 -2.80 3.29
C ASN A 46 6.80 -2.79 2.17
N LEU A 47 8.05 -3.19 2.47
CA LEU A 47 9.11 -3.26 1.46
C LEU A 47 8.87 -4.42 0.51
N LYS A 48 8.79 -4.17 -0.79
CA LYS A 48 8.82 -5.21 -1.83
C LYS A 48 10.28 -5.45 -2.21
N LEU A 49 10.72 -6.71 -2.15
CA LEU A 49 12.11 -7.08 -2.38
C LEU A 49 12.23 -7.98 -3.61
N PHE A 50 13.23 -7.74 -4.45
CA PHE A 50 13.49 -8.52 -5.66
C PHE A 50 14.94 -8.94 -5.73
N LEU A 51 15.22 -10.11 -6.32
CA LEU A 51 16.59 -10.45 -6.73
C LEU A 51 16.99 -9.53 -7.87
N ALA A 52 18.12 -8.85 -7.72
CA ALA A 52 18.69 -7.96 -8.72
C ALA A 52 19.40 -8.76 -9.83
N LYS A 53 18.77 -9.82 -10.33
CA LYS A 53 19.34 -10.76 -11.29
C LYS A 53 18.44 -10.86 -12.51
N LYS A 54 18.97 -10.55 -13.70
CA LYS A 54 18.30 -10.76 -15.00
C LYS A 54 18.92 -11.99 -15.66
N GLY A 55 18.16 -13.09 -15.69
CA GLY A 55 18.69 -14.40 -16.10
C GLY A 55 19.83 -14.85 -15.18
N ASP A 56 21.04 -14.98 -15.73
CA ASP A 56 22.23 -15.37 -14.98
C ASP A 56 23.16 -14.22 -14.55
N ALA A 57 22.85 -12.98 -14.95
CA ALA A 57 23.65 -11.81 -14.62
C ALA A 57 23.02 -10.98 -13.49
N TRP A 58 23.84 -10.57 -12.53
CA TRP A 58 23.47 -9.57 -11.54
C TRP A 58 23.50 -8.17 -12.15
N LEU A 59 22.57 -7.31 -11.73
CA LEU A 59 22.69 -5.88 -11.95
C LEU A 59 23.92 -5.34 -11.22
N THR A 60 24.46 -4.23 -11.69
CA THR A 60 25.65 -3.60 -11.14
C THR A 60 25.32 -2.31 -10.40
N GLU A 61 26.24 -1.83 -9.57
CA GLU A 61 26.14 -0.48 -8.99
C GLU A 61 25.90 0.58 -10.08
N ALA A 62 26.58 0.49 -11.23
CA ALA A 62 26.38 1.36 -12.39
C ALA A 62 24.94 1.38 -12.91
N ASP A 63 24.24 0.25 -12.86
CA ASP A 63 22.83 0.17 -13.26
C ASP A 63 21.94 0.85 -12.22
N VAL A 64 22.18 0.62 -10.93
CA VAL A 64 21.42 1.27 -9.84
C VAL A 64 21.60 2.78 -9.81
N MET A 65 22.82 3.30 -10.07
CA MET A 65 23.03 4.76 -10.13
C MET A 65 22.37 5.43 -11.33
N LYS A 66 22.02 4.68 -12.38
CA LYS A 66 21.22 5.22 -13.50
C LYS A 66 19.73 5.26 -13.16
N GLY A 67 19.32 4.70 -12.02
CA GLY A 67 17.92 4.51 -11.64
C GLY A 67 17.36 3.25 -12.30
N VAL A 68 17.14 2.19 -11.51
CA VAL A 68 16.42 1.00 -11.97
C VAL A 68 14.94 1.20 -11.63
N SER A 69 14.11 1.48 -12.63
CA SER A 69 12.66 1.67 -12.47
C SER A 69 11.86 0.40 -12.76
N ASP A 70 12.36 -0.47 -13.63
CA ASP A 70 11.63 -1.66 -14.08
C ASP A 70 12.05 -2.92 -13.28
N THR A 71 11.09 -3.48 -12.53
CA THR A 71 11.24 -4.76 -11.81
C THR A 71 10.62 -5.95 -12.56
N THR A 72 10.05 -5.72 -13.75
CA THR A 72 9.40 -6.76 -14.54
C THR A 72 10.38 -7.87 -14.89
N GLY A 73 9.98 -9.11 -14.64
CA GLY A 73 10.82 -10.30 -14.88
C GLY A 73 11.90 -10.56 -13.83
N LEU A 74 12.00 -9.75 -12.77
CA LEU A 74 12.84 -10.05 -11.62
C LEU A 74 12.10 -11.01 -10.67
N LYS A 75 12.87 -11.89 -10.02
CA LYS A 75 12.29 -12.84 -9.06
C LYS A 75 11.96 -12.15 -7.73
N PRO A 76 10.69 -12.12 -7.29
CA PRO A 76 10.33 -11.53 -6.00
C PRO A 76 10.81 -12.39 -4.82
N LEU A 77 11.11 -11.72 -3.71
CA LEU A 77 11.32 -12.31 -2.38
C LEU A 77 10.04 -12.10 -1.55
N ASP A 78 9.00 -12.84 -1.91
CA ASP A 78 7.62 -12.72 -1.42
C ASP A 78 7.34 -13.59 -0.17
N ASN A 79 8.01 -14.73 -0.03
CA ASN A 79 7.84 -15.61 1.12
C ASN A 79 8.64 -15.13 2.34
N THR A 80 7.93 -14.47 3.26
CA THR A 80 8.50 -13.90 4.50
C THR A 80 9.24 -14.93 5.37
N GLY A 81 8.80 -16.19 5.38
CA GLY A 81 9.38 -17.27 6.16
C GLY A 81 10.53 -18.02 5.46
N ALA A 82 10.71 -17.82 4.15
CA ALA A 82 11.72 -18.53 3.39
C ALA A 82 13.14 -18.06 3.78
N PRO A 83 14.07 -18.99 4.08
CA PRO A 83 15.48 -18.68 4.26
C PRO A 83 16.13 -18.06 3.01
N LEU A 84 17.05 -17.13 3.19
CA LEU A 84 17.73 -16.43 2.10
C LEU A 84 18.55 -17.37 1.20
N HIS A 85 19.12 -18.45 1.76
CA HIS A 85 19.87 -19.42 0.99
C HIS A 85 19.05 -20.09 -0.14
N LEU A 86 17.71 -20.16 -0.01
CA LEU A 86 16.81 -20.71 -1.06
C LEU A 86 16.69 -19.78 -2.27
N TYR A 87 17.06 -18.52 -2.12
CA TYR A 87 17.09 -17.51 -3.18
C TYR A 87 18.50 -17.29 -3.74
N ASP A 88 19.39 -18.27 -3.59
CA ASP A 88 20.81 -18.18 -3.95
C ASP A 88 21.59 -17.07 -3.21
N LEU A 89 21.05 -16.50 -2.13
CA LEU A 89 21.72 -15.49 -1.30
C LEU A 89 22.60 -16.13 -0.21
N SER A 90 23.38 -17.15 -0.58
CA SER A 90 24.29 -17.85 0.33
C SER A 90 25.75 -17.43 0.13
N LYS A 91 26.59 -17.58 1.16
CA LYS A 91 28.05 -17.31 1.07
C LYS A 91 28.71 -17.97 -0.14
N LYS A 92 28.28 -19.18 -0.52
CA LYS A 92 28.86 -19.95 -1.62
C LYS A 92 28.51 -19.35 -2.99
N LYS A 93 27.28 -18.82 -3.12
CA LYS A 93 26.72 -18.27 -4.36
C LYS A 93 27.06 -16.80 -4.57
N LEU A 94 27.25 -16.05 -3.48
CA LEU A 94 27.64 -14.64 -3.49
C LEU A 94 29.16 -14.42 -3.57
N LYS A 95 29.94 -15.42 -3.99
CA LYS A 95 31.40 -15.29 -4.10
C LYS A 95 31.74 -14.35 -5.26
N PHE A 96 31.93 -13.07 -4.94
CA PHE A 96 32.46 -12.07 -5.85
C PHE A 96 33.66 -11.37 -5.19
N GLN A 97 34.84 -11.49 -5.79
CA GLN A 97 36.00 -10.73 -5.34
C GLN A 97 35.97 -9.32 -5.92
N VAL A 98 35.65 -8.35 -5.08
CA VAL A 98 35.70 -6.94 -5.45
C VAL A 98 37.15 -6.52 -5.65
N THR A 99 37.51 -6.17 -6.89
CA THR A 99 38.84 -5.61 -7.22
C THR A 99 38.79 -4.08 -7.15
N LYS A 100 39.95 -3.43 -7.09
CA LYS A 100 40.04 -1.96 -7.22
C LYS A 100 39.45 -1.47 -8.54
N GLN A 101 39.53 -2.29 -9.60
CA GLN A 101 38.97 -1.95 -10.90
C GLN A 101 37.44 -2.00 -10.89
N HIS A 102 36.82 -3.02 -10.28
CA HIS A 102 35.36 -3.09 -10.15
C HIS A 102 34.77 -1.89 -9.41
N ARG A 103 35.46 -1.37 -8.40
CA ARG A 103 35.07 -0.12 -7.72
C ARG A 103 35.23 1.12 -8.59
N LYS A 104 36.27 1.19 -9.43
CA LYS A 104 36.48 2.31 -10.36
C LYS A 104 35.40 2.38 -11.44
N VAL A 105 35.03 1.23 -12.01
CA VAL A 105 34.02 1.15 -13.09
C VAL A 105 32.61 0.84 -12.57
N LYS A 106 32.44 0.72 -11.25
CA LYS A 106 31.17 0.50 -10.54
C LYS A 106 30.40 -0.73 -11.05
N THR A 107 31.14 -1.81 -11.33
CA THR A 107 30.60 -3.10 -11.80
C THR A 107 30.40 -4.09 -10.65
N THR A 108 30.37 -3.63 -9.40
CA THR A 108 30.06 -4.49 -8.25
C THR A 108 28.62 -5.02 -8.40
N PRO A 109 28.37 -6.32 -8.23
CA PRO A 109 27.03 -6.88 -8.24
C PRO A 109 26.15 -6.29 -7.14
N VAL A 110 24.94 -5.91 -7.51
CA VAL A 110 23.82 -5.66 -6.61
C VAL A 110 23.04 -6.95 -6.49
N HIS A 111 22.68 -7.32 -5.27
CA HIS A 111 22.05 -8.60 -4.96
C HIS A 111 20.53 -8.47 -4.80
N VAL A 112 20.08 -7.36 -4.20
CA VAL A 112 18.67 -7.13 -3.88
C VAL A 112 18.25 -5.74 -4.36
N LEU A 113 17.10 -5.65 -5.02
CA LEU A 113 16.41 -4.39 -5.22
C LEU A 113 15.31 -4.25 -4.18
N VAL A 114 15.29 -3.08 -3.55
CA VAL A 114 14.31 -2.68 -2.55
C VAL A 114 13.37 -1.72 -3.24
N GLN A 115 12.19 -2.19 -3.59
CA GLN A 115 11.11 -1.31 -3.95
C GLN A 115 10.48 -0.85 -2.63
N LEU A 116 10.69 0.44 -2.34
CA LEU A 116 9.82 1.12 -1.41
C LEU A 116 8.39 0.96 -1.96
N PRO A 117 7.35 0.86 -1.13
CA PRO A 117 6.01 1.02 -1.65
C PRO A 117 6.03 2.28 -2.52
N ASP A 118 5.81 2.12 -3.83
CA ASP A 118 5.94 3.24 -4.76
C ASP A 118 5.04 4.35 -4.23
N GLN A 119 5.62 5.55 -4.30
CA GLN A 119 4.99 6.85 -4.21
C GLN A 119 3.49 6.75 -4.47
N GLY A 120 2.69 6.83 -3.41
CA GLY A 120 1.28 6.40 -3.38
C GLY A 120 0.44 6.93 -4.55
N GLN A 121 0.80 8.10 -5.10
CA GLN A 121 0.09 8.70 -6.22
C GLN A 121 0.19 7.96 -7.56
N GLN A 122 1.27 7.23 -7.87
CA GLN A 122 1.33 6.46 -9.13
C GLN A 122 0.47 5.19 -9.03
N GLY A 123 0.54 4.49 -7.90
CA GLY A 123 -0.33 3.35 -7.61
C GLY A 123 -1.80 3.75 -7.48
N GLU A 124 -2.07 4.91 -6.88
CA GLU A 124 -3.39 5.53 -6.82
C GLU A 124 -3.88 5.92 -8.21
N LYS A 125 -3.05 6.56 -9.05
CA LYS A 125 -3.40 6.93 -10.43
C LYS A 125 -3.85 5.69 -11.21
N GLU A 126 -3.07 4.62 -11.19
CA GLU A 126 -3.42 3.36 -11.85
C GLU A 126 -4.70 2.74 -11.28
N ALA A 127 -4.91 2.80 -9.95
CA ALA A 127 -6.13 2.32 -9.32
C ALA A 127 -7.36 3.11 -9.76
N LEU A 128 -7.25 4.44 -9.82
CA LEU A 128 -8.34 5.32 -10.26
C LEU A 128 -8.61 5.19 -11.76
N GLU A 129 -7.58 5.02 -12.60
CA GLU A 129 -7.72 4.75 -14.04
C GLU A 129 -8.48 3.44 -14.29
N ASN A 130 -8.16 2.38 -13.54
CA ASN A 130 -8.88 1.11 -13.63
C ASN A 130 -10.34 1.21 -13.15
N ALA A 131 -10.64 2.14 -12.24
CA ALA A 131 -11.98 2.37 -11.69
C ALA A 131 -12.82 3.39 -12.48
N GLN A 132 -12.22 4.12 -13.44
CA GLN A 132 -12.84 5.26 -14.14
C GLN A 132 -14.18 4.93 -14.81
N GLY A 133 -14.37 3.71 -15.29
CA GLY A 133 -15.62 3.27 -15.93
C GLY A 133 -16.78 2.98 -14.97
N THR A 134 -16.51 2.91 -13.66
CA THR A 134 -17.51 2.50 -12.65
C THR A 134 -18.43 3.65 -12.22
N GLY A 135 -17.96 4.89 -12.34
CA GLY A 135 -18.66 6.06 -11.79
C GLY A 135 -18.66 6.16 -10.26
N LEU A 136 -17.83 5.34 -9.58
CA LEU A 136 -17.72 5.28 -8.11
C LEU A 136 -16.50 6.03 -7.56
N THR A 137 -15.57 6.44 -8.43
CA THR A 137 -14.32 7.11 -8.06
C THR A 137 -14.20 8.46 -8.76
N ALA A 138 -13.40 9.35 -8.18
CA ALA A 138 -12.86 10.45 -8.95
C ALA A 138 -11.87 9.90 -10.01
N ILE A 139 -11.64 10.66 -11.06
CA ILE A 139 -10.79 10.27 -12.18
C ILE A 139 -9.54 11.16 -12.23
N PRO A 140 -8.36 10.61 -12.56
CA PRO A 140 -7.17 11.42 -12.76
C PRO A 140 -7.37 12.42 -13.91
N ALA A 141 -7.03 13.68 -13.65
CA ALA A 141 -7.15 14.80 -14.58
C ALA A 141 -5.76 15.27 -15.04
N GLY A 142 -4.88 14.33 -15.39
CA GLY A 142 -3.53 14.61 -15.87
C GLY A 142 -2.49 13.61 -15.38
N GLU A 143 -1.21 13.95 -15.59
CA GLU A 143 -0.08 13.21 -15.06
C GLU A 143 0.17 13.55 -13.58
N VAL A 144 0.87 12.65 -12.88
CA VAL A 144 1.37 12.91 -11.53
C VAL A 144 2.31 14.13 -11.58
N ILE A 145 2.09 15.07 -10.67
CA ILE A 145 2.87 16.31 -10.59
C ILE A 145 3.88 16.16 -9.45
N ASP A 146 5.17 16.14 -9.77
CA ASP A 146 6.23 16.15 -8.78
C ASP A 146 6.32 17.52 -8.08
N ILE A 147 6.35 17.51 -6.75
CA ILE A 147 6.48 18.70 -5.91
C ILE A 147 7.92 18.78 -5.39
N HIS A 148 8.70 19.69 -5.97
CA HIS A 148 10.09 19.91 -5.59
C HIS A 148 10.24 20.99 -4.51
N ALA A 149 11.26 20.84 -3.66
CA ALA A 149 11.68 21.90 -2.75
C ALA A 149 12.15 23.16 -3.51
N SER A 150 11.81 24.35 -3.01
CA SER A 150 12.30 25.62 -3.59
C SER A 150 13.80 25.90 -3.33
N THR A 151 14.49 25.03 -2.60
CA THR A 151 15.93 25.15 -2.32
C THR A 151 16.75 24.40 -3.36
N THR A 152 17.97 24.88 -3.62
CA THR A 152 18.92 24.52 -4.70
C THR A 152 19.26 23.04 -4.91
N ASP A 153 18.69 22.14 -4.10
CA ASP A 153 19.05 20.73 -4.08
C ASP A 153 18.03 19.82 -4.77
N ASN A 154 16.99 20.37 -5.44
CA ASN A 154 15.99 19.63 -6.22
C ASN A 154 15.50 18.34 -5.53
N ALA A 155 15.38 18.37 -4.20
CA ALA A 155 14.88 17.23 -3.45
C ALA A 155 13.36 17.17 -3.65
N ASP A 156 12.86 16.03 -4.14
CA ASP A 156 11.43 15.74 -4.24
C ASP A 156 10.84 15.72 -2.83
N ILE A 157 9.92 16.64 -2.55
CA ILE A 157 9.21 16.71 -1.25
C ILE A 157 7.95 15.85 -1.28
N GLY A 158 7.39 15.63 -2.47
CA GLY A 158 6.26 14.73 -2.68
C GLY A 158 5.77 14.81 -4.11
N ALA A 159 4.61 14.23 -4.38
CA ALA A 159 3.90 14.39 -5.63
C ALA A 159 2.42 14.68 -5.35
N ALA A 160 1.68 15.08 -6.38
CA ALA A 160 0.25 15.32 -6.33
C ALA A 160 -0.44 14.79 -7.57
N LEU A 161 -1.68 14.33 -7.38
CA LEU A 161 -2.55 13.89 -8.45
C LEU A 161 -3.74 14.84 -8.56
N LEU A 162 -3.97 15.39 -9.74
CA LEU A 162 -5.16 16.20 -10.00
C LEU A 162 -6.35 15.27 -10.26
N LEU A 163 -7.48 15.50 -9.60
CA LEU A 163 -8.68 14.66 -9.70
C LEU A 163 -9.88 15.46 -10.23
N SER A 164 -10.77 14.77 -10.94
CA SER A 164 -12.04 15.29 -11.44
C SER A 164 -13.17 14.29 -11.13
N PRO A 165 -14.41 14.73 -10.84
CA PRO A 165 -14.82 16.11 -10.65
C PRO A 165 -14.27 16.69 -9.34
N VAL A 166 -14.26 18.02 -9.23
CA VAL A 166 -13.97 18.68 -7.95
C VAL A 166 -15.18 18.50 -7.03
N GLY A 167 -14.93 18.11 -5.79
CA GLY A 167 -15.95 17.91 -4.76
C GLY A 167 -15.49 18.45 -3.41
N HIS A 168 -16.38 18.39 -2.43
CA HIS A 168 -16.06 18.72 -1.04
C HIS A 168 -15.90 17.43 -0.23
N PRO A 169 -14.98 17.37 0.76
CA PRO A 169 -14.86 16.21 1.63
C PRO A 169 -16.19 15.89 2.30
N LEU A 170 -16.57 14.60 2.32
CA LEU A 170 -17.78 14.16 3.00
C LEU A 170 -17.62 14.39 4.52
N PRO A 171 -18.55 15.10 5.18
CA PRO A 171 -18.53 15.20 6.63
C PRO A 171 -18.78 13.83 7.27
N ARG A 172 -18.45 13.71 8.56
CA ARG A 172 -18.77 12.48 9.31
C ARG A 172 -20.28 12.21 9.23
N PRO A 173 -20.71 10.98 8.88
CA PRO A 173 -22.13 10.65 8.79
C PRO A 173 -22.81 10.85 10.16
N THR A 174 -24.02 11.41 10.12
CA THR A 174 -24.84 11.76 11.29
C THR A 174 -26.21 11.08 11.27
N THR A 175 -26.57 10.43 10.17
CA THR A 175 -27.82 9.69 9.98
C THR A 175 -27.56 8.24 9.60
N GLN A 176 -28.57 7.38 9.83
CA GLN A 176 -28.52 5.97 9.43
C GLN A 176 -28.38 5.83 7.90
N GLU A 177 -29.07 6.68 7.15
CA GLU A 177 -29.03 6.71 5.69
C GLU A 177 -27.63 7.03 5.17
N GLU A 178 -26.95 8.04 5.73
CA GLU A 178 -25.57 8.38 5.34
C GLU A 178 -24.58 7.23 5.64
N VAL A 179 -24.76 6.51 6.76
CA VAL A 179 -23.94 5.32 7.06
C VAL A 179 -24.21 4.21 6.04
N GLN A 180 -25.49 3.93 5.75
CA GLN A 180 -25.86 2.93 4.74
C GLN A 180 -25.33 3.27 3.36
N ASP A 181 -25.43 4.53 2.93
CA ASP A 181 -24.94 4.98 1.62
C ASP A 181 -23.42 4.81 1.49
N LEU A 182 -22.65 5.12 2.54
CA LEU A 182 -21.20 4.88 2.56
C LEU A 182 -20.85 3.39 2.41
N PHE A 183 -21.54 2.53 3.16
CA PHE A 183 -21.33 1.09 3.09
C PHE A 183 -21.77 0.51 1.74
N ARG A 184 -22.85 1.04 1.14
CA ARG A 184 -23.29 0.66 -0.21
C ARG A 184 -22.31 1.12 -1.28
N LEU A 185 -21.74 2.32 -1.15
CA LEU A 185 -20.68 2.81 -2.04
C LEU A 185 -19.45 1.89 -2.01
N LEU A 186 -19.07 1.40 -0.82
CA LEU A 186 -18.00 0.40 -0.69
C LEU A 186 -18.38 -0.93 -1.36
N TRP A 187 -19.61 -1.40 -1.15
CA TRP A 187 -20.08 -2.63 -1.78
C TRP A 187 -20.15 -2.55 -3.31
N GLN A 188 -20.58 -1.41 -3.87
CA GLN A 188 -20.59 -1.19 -5.32
C GLN A 188 -19.18 -1.31 -5.89
N LEU A 189 -18.17 -0.76 -5.21
CA LEU A 189 -16.77 -0.90 -5.61
C LEU A 189 -16.34 -2.37 -5.60
N HIS A 190 -16.71 -3.10 -4.55
CA HIS A 190 -16.45 -4.55 -4.42
C HIS A 190 -17.19 -5.42 -5.45
N ALA A 191 -18.37 -4.99 -5.92
CA ALA A 191 -19.15 -5.67 -6.95
C ALA A 191 -18.48 -5.56 -8.33
N GLU A 192 -17.79 -4.45 -8.60
CA GLU A 192 -16.93 -4.26 -9.78
C GLU A 192 -15.58 -5.01 -9.67
N GLY A 193 -15.36 -5.76 -8.59
CA GLY A 193 -14.15 -6.55 -8.38
C GLY A 193 -12.94 -5.74 -7.92
N LEU A 194 -13.16 -4.51 -7.46
CA LEU A 194 -12.16 -3.58 -6.94
C LEU A 194 -12.19 -3.58 -5.40
N VAL A 195 -11.10 -3.14 -4.78
CA VAL A 195 -11.02 -2.81 -3.35
C VAL A 195 -10.36 -1.44 -3.21
N HIS A 196 -10.69 -0.71 -2.16
CA HIS A 196 -10.15 0.61 -1.90
C HIS A 196 -8.78 0.53 -1.19
N GLY A 197 -8.65 -0.39 -0.22
CA GLY A 197 -7.46 -0.56 0.61
C GLY A 197 -7.34 0.40 1.79
N ASP A 198 -8.06 1.52 1.78
CA ASP A 198 -8.17 2.47 2.90
C ASP A 198 -9.48 3.29 2.87
N PRO A 199 -10.66 2.62 2.84
CA PRO A 199 -11.95 3.30 2.68
C PRO A 199 -12.35 4.00 3.98
N ARG A 200 -11.90 5.24 4.15
CA ARG A 200 -12.24 6.09 5.29
C ARG A 200 -13.14 7.22 4.84
N VAL A 201 -13.96 7.76 5.75
CA VAL A 201 -14.84 8.91 5.45
C VAL A 201 -14.08 10.09 4.81
N PRO A 202 -12.85 10.46 5.24
CA PRO A 202 -12.06 11.52 4.60
C PRO A 202 -11.67 11.22 3.14
N ASN A 203 -11.72 9.95 2.73
CA ASN A 203 -11.39 9.50 1.37
C ASN A 203 -12.64 9.42 0.48
N VAL A 204 -13.71 10.15 0.86
CA VAL A 204 -14.92 10.35 0.07
C VAL A 204 -15.12 11.84 -0.19
N ILE A 205 -15.40 12.18 -1.44
CA ILE A 205 -15.86 13.51 -1.83
C ILE A 205 -17.31 13.49 -2.27
N VAL A 206 -18.00 14.60 -2.06
CA VAL A 206 -19.33 14.86 -2.61
C VAL A 206 -19.20 15.81 -3.79
N SER A 207 -19.64 15.36 -4.95
CA SER A 207 -19.72 16.17 -6.17
C SER A 207 -21.08 15.96 -6.83
N GLU A 208 -21.80 17.06 -7.07
CA GLU A 208 -23.15 17.05 -7.67
C GLU A 208 -24.14 16.09 -6.97
N GLY A 209 -24.04 15.97 -5.63
CA GLY A 209 -24.89 15.10 -4.83
C GLY A 209 -24.53 13.61 -4.88
N LYS A 210 -23.40 13.24 -5.49
CA LYS A 210 -22.89 11.86 -5.53
C LYS A 210 -21.65 11.71 -4.67
N TYR A 211 -21.51 10.55 -4.04
CA TYR A 211 -20.30 10.17 -3.31
C TYR A 211 -19.32 9.51 -4.27
N LEU A 212 -18.05 9.91 -4.18
CA LEU A 212 -16.96 9.36 -4.98
C LEU A 212 -15.77 9.04 -4.08
N TRP A 213 -15.19 7.86 -4.26
CA TRP A 213 -13.94 7.48 -3.60
C TRP A 213 -12.74 8.19 -4.23
N ILE A 214 -11.76 8.49 -3.39
CA ILE A 214 -10.41 9.01 -3.72
C ILE A 214 -9.37 8.23 -2.90
N ASP A 215 -8.06 8.41 -3.13
CA ASP A 215 -7.01 7.82 -2.28
C ASP A 215 -7.04 6.27 -2.23
N LEU A 216 -7.17 5.65 -3.40
CA LEU A 216 -7.12 4.18 -3.55
C LEU A 216 -5.67 3.69 -3.42
N VAL A 217 -5.44 2.63 -2.62
CA VAL A 217 -4.08 2.29 -2.15
C VAL A 217 -3.29 1.34 -3.08
N GLU A 218 -3.91 0.50 -3.91
CA GLU A 218 -3.26 -0.20 -5.04
C GLU A 218 -4.26 -1.08 -5.79
N VAL A 219 -3.94 -1.42 -7.06
CA VAL A 219 -4.69 -2.33 -7.93
C VAL A 219 -4.55 -3.79 -7.44
N MET A 220 -5.20 -4.14 -6.34
CA MET A 220 -5.39 -5.54 -5.96
C MET A 220 -6.76 -6.02 -6.43
N LYS A 221 -6.80 -7.16 -7.13
CA LYS A 221 -8.06 -7.82 -7.45
C LYS A 221 -8.78 -8.15 -6.15
N ALA A 222 -10.06 -7.79 -6.05
CA ALA A 222 -10.82 -8.01 -4.84
C ALA A 222 -10.81 -9.50 -4.45
N SER A 223 -10.46 -9.75 -3.19
CA SER A 223 -10.54 -11.07 -2.56
C SER A 223 -11.39 -10.95 -1.29
N THR A 224 -11.90 -12.08 -0.80
CA THR A 224 -12.63 -12.16 0.48
C THR A 224 -11.89 -11.43 1.61
N ALA A 225 -10.59 -11.68 1.77
CA ALA A 225 -9.80 -11.07 2.83
C ALA A 225 -9.65 -9.54 2.66
N LEU A 226 -9.48 -9.05 1.43
CA LEU A 226 -9.33 -7.61 1.18
C LEU A 226 -10.65 -6.86 1.37
N LYS A 227 -11.78 -7.44 0.92
CA LYS A 227 -13.11 -6.87 1.16
C LYS A 227 -13.45 -6.79 2.65
N GLN A 228 -13.01 -7.79 3.41
CA GLN A 228 -13.15 -7.82 4.86
C GLN A 228 -12.33 -6.70 5.52
N VAL A 229 -11.07 -6.50 5.09
CA VAL A 229 -10.20 -5.42 5.59
C VAL A 229 -10.83 -4.05 5.31
N ASP A 230 -11.32 -3.82 4.09
CA ASP A 230 -12.00 -2.57 3.73
C ASP A 230 -13.23 -2.30 4.60
N ALA A 231 -14.06 -3.32 4.84
CA ALA A 231 -15.23 -3.21 5.70
C ALA A 231 -14.85 -2.90 7.17
N ASP A 232 -13.77 -3.50 7.69
CA ASP A 232 -13.24 -3.20 9.03
C ASP A 232 -12.70 -1.76 9.13
N ILE A 233 -11.93 -1.30 8.12
CA ILE A 233 -11.39 0.06 8.09
C ILE A 233 -12.52 1.10 8.09
N LEU A 234 -13.52 0.94 7.21
CA LEU A 234 -14.66 1.85 7.15
C LEU A 234 -15.46 1.85 8.45
N THR A 235 -15.72 0.66 9.01
CA THR A 235 -16.38 0.50 10.31
C THR A 235 -15.65 1.29 11.39
N ARG A 236 -14.34 1.10 11.54
CA ARG A 236 -13.55 1.81 12.55
C ARG A 236 -13.52 3.31 12.30
N ALA A 237 -13.42 3.74 11.04
CA ALA A 237 -13.40 5.16 10.68
C ALA A 237 -14.70 5.86 11.09
N ILE A 238 -15.85 5.28 10.77
CA ILE A 238 -17.17 5.83 11.15
C ILE A 238 -17.32 5.89 12.67
N LEU A 239 -16.83 4.87 13.38
CA LEU A 239 -16.87 4.79 14.84
C LEU A 239 -15.77 5.60 15.55
N SER A 240 -14.84 6.19 14.82
CA SER A 240 -13.64 6.85 15.37
C SER A 240 -12.81 5.94 16.29
N LEU A 241 -12.69 4.67 15.92
CA LEU A 241 -11.88 3.68 16.62
C LEU A 241 -10.46 3.63 16.03
N PRO A 242 -9.45 3.28 16.85
CA PRO A 242 -8.10 3.05 16.35
C PRO A 242 -8.05 1.85 15.39
N HIS A 243 -7.08 1.88 14.47
CA HIS A 243 -6.83 0.80 13.50
C HIS A 243 -6.43 -0.54 14.15
N THR A 244 -6.02 -0.53 15.42
CA THR A 244 -5.64 -1.73 16.16
C THR A 244 -6.43 -1.81 17.47
N GLY A 245 -6.95 -3.00 17.78
CA GLY A 245 -7.69 -3.25 19.01
C GLY A 245 -8.91 -4.14 18.76
N SER A 246 -9.48 -4.67 19.84
CA SER A 246 -10.71 -5.47 19.78
C SER A 246 -11.85 -4.62 19.23
N LEU A 247 -12.59 -5.17 18.28
CA LEU A 247 -13.87 -4.60 17.85
C LEU A 247 -14.99 -5.30 18.63
N ASP A 248 -16.20 -4.73 18.62
CA ASP A 248 -17.36 -5.43 19.17
C ASP A 248 -17.56 -6.77 18.43
N PRO A 249 -17.73 -7.91 19.12
CA PRO A 249 -17.85 -9.22 18.48
C PRO A 249 -19.02 -9.30 17.47
N THR A 250 -20.06 -8.49 17.64
CA THR A 250 -21.17 -8.39 16.70
C THR A 250 -20.72 -7.78 15.38
N LEU A 251 -19.92 -6.71 15.44
CA LEU A 251 -19.35 -6.07 14.26
C LEU A 251 -18.32 -6.98 13.57
N GLU A 252 -17.45 -7.65 14.34
CA GLU A 252 -16.50 -8.64 13.80
C GLU A 252 -17.23 -9.73 13.01
N LYS A 253 -18.32 -10.27 13.57
CA LYS A 253 -19.14 -11.27 12.89
C LYS A 253 -19.77 -10.73 11.59
N TRP A 254 -20.28 -9.50 11.58
CA TRP A 254 -20.87 -8.94 10.37
C TRP A 254 -19.83 -8.63 9.29
N ILE A 255 -18.64 -8.18 9.68
CA ILE A 255 -17.48 -8.01 8.80
C ILE A 255 -17.06 -9.36 8.20
N ASP A 256 -16.97 -10.42 9.01
CA ASP A 256 -16.65 -11.77 8.56
C ASP A 256 -17.70 -12.29 7.55
N ASN A 257 -18.99 -12.12 7.86
CA ASN A 257 -20.10 -12.52 6.99
C ASN A 257 -20.01 -11.82 5.62
N TYR A 258 -19.74 -10.52 5.61
CA TYR A 258 -19.59 -9.74 4.39
C TYR A 258 -18.35 -10.14 3.57
N GLY A 259 -17.22 -10.40 4.24
CA GLY A 259 -16.02 -10.92 3.58
C GLY A 259 -16.28 -12.26 2.88
N GLN A 260 -16.97 -13.18 3.56
CA GLN A 260 -17.33 -14.50 3.03
C GLN A 260 -18.34 -14.43 1.88
N SER A 261 -19.33 -13.53 1.99
CA SER A 261 -20.36 -13.33 0.98
C SER A 261 -20.68 -11.84 0.85
N SER A 262 -20.08 -11.19 -0.16
CA SER A 262 -20.16 -9.74 -0.33
C SER A 262 -21.44 -9.29 -1.06
N THR A 263 -22.59 -9.65 -0.51
CA THR A 263 -23.91 -9.23 -1.01
C THR A 263 -24.31 -7.86 -0.47
N GLN A 264 -25.27 -7.21 -1.14
CA GLN A 264 -25.85 -5.96 -0.65
C GLN A 264 -26.53 -6.16 0.72
N GLU A 265 -27.23 -7.28 0.91
CA GLU A 265 -27.85 -7.61 2.20
C GLU A 265 -26.82 -7.62 3.33
N ASN A 266 -25.67 -8.28 3.13
CA ASN A 266 -24.66 -8.40 4.18
C ASN A 266 -24.00 -7.05 4.51
N ILE A 267 -23.79 -6.17 3.52
CA ILE A 267 -23.23 -4.84 3.79
C ILE A 267 -24.24 -3.92 4.49
N ASP A 268 -25.52 -4.03 4.15
CA ASP A 268 -26.59 -3.27 4.78
C ASP A 268 -26.77 -3.68 6.26
N GLN A 269 -26.65 -4.99 6.56
CA GLN A 269 -26.66 -5.50 7.94
C GLN A 269 -25.46 -5.00 8.76
N LEU A 270 -24.27 -4.94 8.14
CA LEU A 270 -23.10 -4.34 8.80
C LEU A 270 -23.32 -2.85 9.06
N ALA A 271 -23.83 -2.09 8.09
CA ALA A 271 -24.14 -0.67 8.24
C ALA A 271 -25.14 -0.41 9.38
N GLU A 272 -26.19 -1.23 9.49
CA GLU A 272 -27.17 -1.16 10.57
C GLU A 272 -26.53 -1.46 11.94
N ALA A 273 -25.65 -2.46 12.02
CA ALA A 273 -24.93 -2.78 13.24
C ALA A 273 -23.99 -1.64 13.67
N VAL A 274 -23.28 -1.03 12.71
CA VAL A 274 -22.40 0.13 12.95
C VAL A 274 -23.20 1.32 13.47
N TRP A 275 -24.35 1.62 12.86
CA TRP A 275 -25.24 2.70 13.32
C TRP A 275 -25.75 2.45 14.75
N THR A 276 -26.23 1.22 15.01
CA THR A 276 -26.86 0.85 16.29
C THR A 276 -25.86 0.83 17.45
N LEU A 277 -24.61 0.39 17.20
CA LEU A 277 -23.56 0.29 18.21
C LEU A 277 -22.74 1.58 18.35
N GLY A 278 -22.70 2.42 17.32
CA GLY A 278 -21.80 3.57 17.22
C GLY A 278 -22.29 4.88 17.83
N LEU A 279 -23.59 5.00 18.13
CA LEU A 279 -24.12 6.22 18.72
C LEU A 279 -24.25 6.12 20.24
N PRO A 280 -23.91 7.19 20.98
CA PRO A 280 -24.19 7.26 22.40
C PRO A 280 -25.70 7.15 22.62
N LYS A 281 -26.13 6.23 23.49
CA LYS A 281 -27.53 6.04 23.92
C LYS A 281 -28.09 7.23 24.73
N SER A 282 -27.50 8.41 24.63
CA SER A 282 -27.94 9.62 25.31
C SER A 282 -28.76 10.50 24.37
N LEU A 283 -30.03 10.15 24.18
CA LEU A 283 -31.15 11.10 23.90
C LEU A 283 -32.54 10.43 23.94
N ALA A 284 -32.67 9.24 24.54
CA ALA A 284 -33.96 8.58 24.75
C ALA A 284 -34.67 8.97 26.07
N PHE A 285 -34.16 9.96 26.82
CA PHE A 285 -34.84 10.49 28.00
C PHE A 285 -35.00 12.00 27.85
N PHE A 286 -36.10 12.42 27.25
CA PHE A 286 -36.97 13.52 27.70
C PHE A 286 -38.13 13.66 26.69
N LYS A 287 -39.09 12.74 26.79
CA LYS A 287 -40.50 13.06 26.54
C LYS A 287 -41.19 12.98 27.90
N LEU A 288 -41.34 14.14 28.54
CA LEU A 288 -42.44 14.41 29.48
C LEU A 288 -43.46 15.24 28.69
#